data_AF-A0A3B8LPV5-F1
#
_entry.id   AF-A0A3B8LPV5-F1
#
_cell.length_a   1.000
_cell.length_b   1.000
_cell.length_c   1.000
_cell.angle_alpha   90.00
_cell.angle_beta   90.00
_cell.angle_gamma   90.00
#
_symmetry.space_group_name_H-M   'P 1'
#
loop_
_entity.id
_entity.type
_entity.pdbx_description
1 polymer ?
#
loop_
_entity_poly.entity_id
_entity_poly.type
_entity_poly.pdbx_seq_one_letter_code
_entity_poly.pdbx_strand_id
1 'polypeptide(L)'
;GPNNWAIDTLMLARRLMPDAKSHKLESLANHFGIPIIAHHAMSDVYANAELWLRLSSLLMQRGYRKLGDLERFKALRRLDGSGLPTFDELPPVRLTPR
;
A
#
# COMPACT_ATOMS: atom_id res chain seq x y z
N GLY A 1 8.77 -18.92 5.61
CA GLY A 1 9.60 -18.35 6.71
C GLY A 1 8.70 -17.58 7.67
N PRO A 2 8.96 -17.54 8.98
CA PRO A 2 7.92 -17.27 9.98
C PRO A 2 7.55 -15.79 10.21
N ASN A 3 8.03 -14.84 9.42
CA ASN A 3 7.78 -13.40 9.59
C ASN A 3 7.26 -12.73 8.31
N ASN A 4 6.24 -13.29 7.67
CA ASN A 4 5.58 -12.62 6.55
C ASN A 4 4.51 -11.67 7.07
N TRP A 5 4.82 -10.37 7.04
CA TRP A 5 3.90 -9.30 7.40
C TRP A 5 3.44 -8.58 6.15
N ALA A 6 2.15 -8.34 6.03
CA ALA A 6 1.55 -7.53 4.99
C ALA A 6 0.98 -6.24 5.58
N ILE A 7 1.04 -5.17 4.79
CA ILE A 7 0.43 -3.89 5.12
C ILE A 7 -0.83 -3.75 4.26
N ASP A 8 -1.98 -3.59 4.89
CA ASP A 8 -3.24 -3.25 4.23
C ASP A 8 -3.27 -1.74 3.97
N THR A 9 -2.86 -1.33 2.77
CA THR A 9 -2.79 0.07 2.34
C THR A 9 -4.17 0.75 2.32
N LEU A 10 -5.23 0.00 2.04
CA LEU A 10 -6.61 0.52 2.04
C LEU A 10 -7.10 0.81 3.45
N MET A 11 -6.85 -0.11 4.39
CA MET A 11 -7.20 0.12 5.78
C MET A 11 -6.39 1.26 6.39
N LEU A 12 -5.12 1.38 6.03
CA LEU A 12 -4.30 2.52 6.42
C LEU A 12 -4.87 3.85 5.88
N ALA A 13 -5.22 3.89 4.59
CA ALA A 13 -5.85 5.07 3.98
C ALA A 13 -7.16 5.45 4.68
N ARG A 14 -8.03 4.48 4.99
CA ARG A 14 -9.28 4.70 5.75
C ARG A 14 -9.05 5.39 7.08
N ARG A 15 -7.99 5.00 7.78
CA ARG A 15 -7.68 5.55 9.12
C ARG A 15 -7.02 6.91 9.06
N LEU A 16 -6.17 7.16 8.05
CA LEU A 16 -5.48 8.43 7.88
C LEU A 16 -6.36 9.51 7.23
N MET A 17 -7.41 9.10 6.53
CA MET A 17 -8.35 9.94 5.79
C MET A 17 -9.80 9.49 6.02
N PRO A 18 -10.33 9.67 7.24
CA PRO A 18 -11.69 9.24 7.57
C PRO A 18 -12.76 9.98 6.74
N ASP A 19 -12.49 11.22 6.32
CA ASP A 19 -13.43 12.07 5.58
C ASP A 19 -13.46 11.81 4.06
N ALA A 20 -12.66 10.85 3.57
CA ALA A 20 -12.64 10.53 2.14
C ALA A 20 -13.97 9.85 1.73
N LYS A 21 -14.60 10.37 0.67
CA LYS A 21 -15.92 9.89 0.17
C LYS A 21 -15.93 8.42 -0.26
N SER A 22 -14.78 7.86 -0.63
CA SER A 22 -14.62 6.45 -1.01
C SER A 22 -13.16 6.04 -0.80
N HIS A 23 -12.97 4.83 -0.26
CA HIS A 23 -11.66 4.22 -0.03
C HIS A 23 -11.37 3.08 -1.01
N LYS A 24 -12.02 3.08 -2.17
CA LYS A 24 -11.59 2.22 -3.30
C LYS A 24 -10.24 2.74 -3.82
N LEU A 25 -9.41 1.82 -4.33
CA LEU A 25 -8.10 2.18 -4.89
C LEU A 25 -8.23 3.29 -5.93
N GLU A 26 -9.22 3.21 -6.82
CA GLU A 26 -9.53 4.25 -7.81
C GLU A 26 -9.85 5.61 -7.20
N SER A 27 -10.64 5.64 -6.13
CA SER A 27 -11.03 6.88 -5.47
C SER A 27 -9.86 7.51 -4.73
N LEU A 28 -9.00 6.69 -4.11
CA LEU A 28 -7.78 7.16 -3.45
C LEU A 28 -6.76 7.64 -4.48
N ALA A 29 -6.57 6.90 -5.57
CA ALA A 29 -5.72 7.31 -6.68
C ALA A 29 -6.19 8.66 -7.26
N ASN A 30 -7.49 8.82 -7.54
CA ASN A 30 -8.05 10.09 -7.98
C ASN A 30 -7.83 11.21 -6.95
N HIS A 31 -7.99 10.92 -5.65
CA HIS A 31 -7.75 11.91 -4.60
C HIS A 31 -6.29 12.39 -4.56
N PHE A 32 -5.34 11.47 -4.79
CA PHE A 32 -3.91 11.79 -4.82
C PHE A 32 -3.39 12.21 -6.20
N GLY A 33 -4.25 12.26 -7.22
CA GLY A 33 -3.87 12.58 -8.61
C GLY A 33 -3.01 11.49 -9.28
N ILE A 34 -3.14 10.23 -8.85
CA ILE A 34 -2.40 9.09 -9.39
C ILE A 34 -3.11 8.60 -10.67
N PRO A 35 -2.45 8.58 -11.83
CA PRO A 35 -3.05 8.11 -13.06
C PRO A 35 -3.28 6.60 -12.99
N ILE A 36 -4.53 6.17 -13.25
CA ILE A 36 -4.87 4.75 -13.42
C ILE A 36 -5.03 4.49 -14.91
N ILE A 37 -4.20 3.58 -15.44
CA ILE A 37 -4.33 3.08 -16.80
C ILE A 37 -5.19 1.82 -16.73
N ALA A 38 -6.43 1.89 -17.22
CA ALA A 38 -7.37 0.78 -17.13
C ALA A 38 -6.84 -0.50 -17.82
N HIS A 39 -7.15 -1.67 -17.24
CA HIS A 39 -6.97 -3.03 -17.78
C HIS A 39 -5.60 -3.71 -17.72
N HIS A 40 -4.63 -3.22 -16.93
CA HIS A 40 -3.41 -3.98 -16.67
C HIS A 40 -3.21 -4.21 -15.18
N ALA A 41 -3.06 -5.47 -14.76
CA ALA A 41 -2.68 -5.82 -13.38
C ALA A 41 -1.41 -5.07 -12.92
N MET A 42 -0.54 -4.72 -13.87
CA MET A 42 0.62 -3.87 -13.64
C MET A 42 0.24 -2.45 -13.21
N SER A 43 -0.81 -1.85 -13.79
CA SER A 43 -1.31 -0.53 -13.40
C SER A 43 -1.82 -0.51 -11.97
N ASP A 44 -2.50 -1.57 -11.52
CA ASP A 44 -2.97 -1.66 -10.13
C ASP A 44 -1.80 -1.75 -9.15
N VAL A 45 -0.74 -2.49 -9.52
CA VAL A 45 0.51 -2.56 -8.74
C VAL A 45 1.17 -1.20 -8.65
N TYR A 46 1.29 -0.46 -9.76
CA TYR A 46 1.84 0.90 -9.76
C TYR A 46 1.01 1.87 -8.92
N ALA A 47 -0.32 1.87 -9.09
CA ALA A 47 -1.20 2.75 -8.33
C ALA A 47 -1.12 2.46 -6.82
N ASN A 48 -1.06 1.19 -6.43
CA ASN A 48 -0.92 0.81 -5.04
C ASN A 48 0.47 1.18 -4.45
N ALA A 49 1.54 1.05 -5.25
CA ALA A 49 2.89 1.46 -4.85
C ALA A 49 2.97 2.98 -4.63
N GLU A 50 2.44 3.77 -5.56
CA GLU A 50 2.39 5.22 -5.46
C GLU A 50 1.52 5.66 -4.27
N LEU A 51 0.35 5.04 -4.08
CA LEU A 51 -0.51 5.27 -2.92
C LEU A 51 0.26 5.02 -1.61
N TRP A 52 1.02 3.93 -1.51
CA TRP A 52 1.85 3.65 -0.34
C TRP A 52 2.90 4.74 -0.08
N LEU A 53 3.56 5.28 -1.11
CA LEU A 53 4.51 6.39 -0.96
C LEU A 53 3.84 7.66 -0.41
N ARG A 54 2.60 7.96 -0.85
CA ARG A 54 1.83 9.10 -0.32
C ARG A 54 1.42 8.89 1.14
N LEU A 55 0.93 7.69 1.47
CA LEU A 55 0.52 7.35 2.84
C LEU A 55 1.71 7.33 3.81
N SER A 56 2.85 6.79 3.40
CA SER A 56 4.08 6.78 4.22
C SER A 56 4.60 8.20 4.46
N SER A 57 4.53 9.09 3.47
CA SER A 57 4.85 10.51 3.64
C SER A 57 3.93 11.17 4.67
N LEU A 58 2.62 10.92 4.62
CA LEU A 58 1.65 11.41 5.60
C LEU A 58 1.91 10.88 7.02
N LEU A 59 2.30 9.61 7.14
CA LEU A 59 2.67 8.99 8.41
C LEU A 59 3.90 9.66 9.02
N MET A 60 4.94 9.87 8.23
CA MET A 60 6.17 10.52 8.67
C MET A 60 5.92 11.96 9.11
N GLN A 61 5.08 12.71 8.38
CA GLN A 61 4.66 14.07 8.78
C GLN A 61 3.90 14.09 10.11
N ARG A 62 3.12 13.04 10.41
CA ARG A 62 2.41 12.87 11.68
C ARG A 62 3.26 12.23 12.79
N GLY A 63 4.55 12.01 12.55
CA GLY A 63 5.51 11.50 13.53
C GLY A 63 5.63 9.97 13.61
N TYR A 64 4.91 9.21 12.77
CA TYR A 64 5.02 7.75 12.71
C TYR A 64 6.17 7.36 11.78
N ARG A 65 7.20 6.72 12.32
CA ARG A 65 8.45 6.42 11.58
C ARG A 65 8.87 4.95 11.65
N LYS A 66 8.22 4.14 12.48
CA LYS A 66 8.52 2.72 12.66
C LYS A 66 7.39 1.86 12.12
N LEU A 67 7.71 0.66 11.65
CA LEU A 67 6.69 -0.29 11.19
C LEU A 67 5.69 -0.63 12.30
N GLY A 68 6.14 -0.81 13.54
CA GLY A 68 5.28 -1.07 14.70
C GLY A 68 4.30 0.06 15.01
N ASP A 69 4.55 1.29 14.54
CA ASP A 69 3.58 2.37 14.68
C ASP A 69 2.28 2.10 13.90
N LEU A 70 2.36 1.27 12.86
CA LEU A 70 1.22 0.88 12.04
C LEU A 70 0.23 -0.03 12.77
N GLU A 71 0.63 -0.68 13.87
CA GLU A 71 -0.28 -1.47 14.72
C GLU A 71 -1.45 -0.61 15.22
N ARG A 72 -1.21 0.69 15.47
CA ARG A 72 -2.24 1.64 15.91
C ARG A 72 -3.37 1.81 14.90
N PHE A 73 -3.05 1.65 13.62
CA PHE A 73 -4.03 1.71 12.52
C PHE A 73 -4.64 0.34 12.21
N LYS A 74 -4.20 -0.70 12.92
CA LYS A 74 -4.52 -2.13 12.68
C LYS A 74 -4.13 -2.60 11.28
N ALA A 75 -3.32 -1.83 10.53
CA ALA A 75 -3.00 -2.06 9.11
C ALA A 75 -2.03 -3.22 8.87
N LEU A 76 -1.41 -3.76 9.92
CA LEU A 76 -0.51 -4.90 9.84
C LEU A 76 -1.29 -6.20 9.92
N ARG A 77 -1.03 -7.08 8.95
CA ARG A 77 -1.54 -8.45 8.92
C ARG A 77 -0.39 -9.43 8.95
N ARG A 78 -0.45 -10.36 9.89
CA ARG A 78 0.42 -11.54 9.86
C ARG A 78 -0.13 -12.49 8.81
N LEU A 79 0.71 -12.84 7.84
CA LEU A 79 0.41 -13.90 6.90
C LEU A 79 0.92 -15.21 7.49
N ASP A 80 0.06 -16.22 7.48
CA ASP A 80 0.36 -17.56 7.98
C ASP A 80 1.33 -18.33 7.06
N GLY A 81 1.76 -17.71 5.96
CA GLY A 81 2.63 -18.30 4.96
C GLY A 81 1.88 -19.13 3.92
N SER A 82 0.57 -19.35 4.09
CA SER A 82 -0.26 -20.05 3.11
C SER A 82 -0.64 -19.10 1.96
N GLY A 83 -0.57 -19.58 0.72
CA GLY A 83 -0.98 -18.81 -0.47
C GLY A 83 -0.07 -17.63 -0.85
N LEU A 84 1.07 -17.45 -0.18
CA LEU A 84 2.08 -16.49 -0.61
C LEU A 84 2.86 -17.05 -1.79
N PRO A 85 3.07 -16.27 -2.87
CA PRO A 85 3.92 -16.70 -3.95
C PRO A 85 5.33 -16.96 -3.41
N THR A 86 5.81 -18.19 -3.59
CA THR A 86 7.23 -18.48 -3.46
C THR A 86 7.88 -17.97 -4.74
N PHE A 87 8.74 -16.98 -4.61
CA PHE A 87 9.55 -16.51 -5.73
C PHE A 87 10.88 -17.25 -5.66
N ASP A 88 11.20 -18.07 -6.64
CA ASP A 88 12.54 -18.68 -6.78
C ASP A 88 13.59 -17.59 -7.01
N GLU A 89 13.20 -16.54 -7.75
CA GLU A 89 13.93 -15.28 -7.87
C GLU A 89 12.95 -14.11 -7.77
N LEU A 90 13.36 -13.05 -7.05
CA LEU A 90 12.59 -11.81 -7.00
C LEU A 90 12.45 -11.24 -8.41
N PRO A 91 11.23 -10.92 -8.88
CA PRO A 91 11.06 -10.32 -10.19
C PRO A 91 11.85 -9.00 -10.24
N PRO A 92 12.50 -8.68 -11.36
CA PRO A 92 13.22 -7.43 -11.49
C PRO A 92 12.24 -6.25 -11.39
N VAL A 93 12.22 -5.59 -10.23
CA VAL A 93 11.40 -4.39 -10.03
C VAL A 93 12.07 -3.24 -10.75
N ARG A 94 11.57 -2.87 -11.94
CA ARG A 94 11.93 -1.60 -12.58
C ARG A 94 11.08 -0.48 -11.98
N LEU A 95 11.57 0.12 -10.90
CA LEU A 95 11.08 1.42 -10.42
C LEU A 95 11.65 2.53 -11.32
N THR A 96 11.17 2.64 -12.56
CA THR A 96 11.42 3.85 -13.35
C THR A 96 10.24 4.80 -13.17
N PRO A 97 10.42 5.99 -12.58
CA PRO A 97 9.43 7.05 -12.65
C PRO A 97 9.29 7.47 -14.12
N ARG A 98 8.05 7.56 -14.63
CA ARG A 98 7.75 8.36 -15.83
C ARG A 98 7.17 9.68 -15.39
#